data_AF-A0A0J9TJE7-F1
#
_entry.id   AF-A0A0J9TJE7-F1
#
_cell.length_a   1.000
_cell.length_b   1.000
_cell.length_c   1.000
_cell.angle_alpha   90.00
_cell.angle_beta   90.00
_cell.angle_gamma   90.00
#
_symmetry.space_group_name_H-M   'P 1'
#
loop_
_entity.id
_entity.type
_entity.pdbx_description
1 polymer ?
#
loop_
_entity_poly.entity_id
_entity_poly.type
_entity_poly.pdbx_seq_one_letter_code
_entity_poly.pdbx_strand_id
1 'polypeptide(L)'
;MTQEQMIQLYFELHDYLRRKFQIMVDELWLYTLSIAKEKHLREEYRSKYWWECSHILMSNLKKMHANDLDHFANFLKKESCSIDEFKKYMADKIIRWQNFTSEKKKMWMPILRNQLIRYCP
;
A
#
# COMPACT_ATOMS: atom_id res chain seq x y z
N MET A 1 -20.12 -9.15 -20.42
CA MET A 1 -19.82 -8.21 -19.31
C MET A 1 -19.89 -6.81 -19.89
N THR A 2 -20.72 -5.95 -19.32
CA THR A 2 -20.88 -4.56 -19.77
C THR A 2 -19.73 -3.69 -19.24
N GLN A 3 -19.55 -2.50 -19.82
CA GLN A 3 -18.57 -1.53 -19.34
C GLN A 3 -18.85 -1.10 -17.89
N GLU A 4 -20.13 -0.95 -17.53
CA GLU A 4 -20.56 -0.65 -16.16
C GLU A 4 -20.12 -1.74 -15.16
N GLN A 5 -20.32 -3.02 -15.51
CA GLN A 5 -19.86 -4.15 -14.70
C GLN A 5 -18.32 -4.16 -14.54
N MET A 6 -17.57 -3.82 -15.59
CA MET A 6 -16.11 -3.71 -15.50
C MET A 6 -15.67 -2.59 -14.55
N ILE A 7 -16.33 -1.44 -14.62
CA ILE A 7 -16.06 -0.29 -13.73
C ILE A 7 -16.35 -0.66 -12.28
N GLN A 8 -17.49 -1.29 -12.00
CA GLN A 8 -17.84 -1.73 -10.66
C GLN A 8 -16.79 -2.70 -10.09
N LEU A 9 -16.47 -3.76 -10.84
CA LEU A 9 -15.48 -4.75 -10.40
C LEU A 9 -14.09 -4.13 -10.19
N TYR A 10 -13.72 -3.17 -11.03
CA TYR A 10 -12.47 -2.43 -10.85
C TYR A 10 -12.42 -1.69 -9.51
N PHE A 11 -13.47 -0.94 -9.15
CA PHE A 11 -13.51 -0.18 -7.92
C PHE A 11 -13.59 -1.08 -6.67
N GLU A 12 -14.37 -2.17 -6.73
CA GLU A 12 -14.41 -3.16 -5.66
C GLU A 12 -13.02 -3.77 -5.39
N LEU A 13 -12.32 -4.16 -6.45
CA LEU A 13 -10.95 -4.66 -6.33
C LEU A 13 -9.99 -3.56 -5.83
N HIS A 14 -10.13 -2.34 -6.34
CA HIS A 14 -9.30 -1.21 -5.93
C HIS A 14 -9.40 -0.96 -4.43
N ASP A 15 -10.62 -0.92 -3.88
CA ASP A 15 -10.85 -0.75 -2.44
C ASP A 15 -10.29 -1.90 -1.63
N TYR A 16 -10.46 -3.13 -2.10
CA TYR A 16 -9.87 -4.31 -1.47
C TYR A 16 -8.34 -4.21 -1.37
N LEU A 17 -7.67 -3.85 -2.47
CA LEU A 17 -6.21 -3.72 -2.51
C LEU A 17 -5.71 -2.56 -1.65
N ARG A 18 -6.45 -1.44 -1.62
CA ARG A 18 -6.16 -0.32 -0.72
C ARG A 18 -6.27 -0.72 0.75
N ARG A 19 -7.27 -1.51 1.13
CA ARG A 19 -7.40 -2.04 2.50
C ARG A 19 -6.22 -2.95 2.86
N LYS A 20 -5.74 -3.78 1.94
CA LYS A 20 -4.54 -4.60 2.15
C LYS A 20 -3.28 -3.76 2.43
N PHE A 21 -3.12 -2.64 1.72
CA PHE A 21 -2.05 -1.70 2.03
C PHE A 21 -2.20 -1.09 3.42
N GLN A 22 -3.41 -0.69 3.82
CA GLN A 22 -3.66 -0.15 5.16
C GLN A 22 -3.32 -1.16 6.25
N ILE A 23 -3.72 -2.42 6.09
CA ILE A 23 -3.36 -3.51 7.02
C ILE A 23 -1.83 -3.62 7.16
N MET A 24 -1.08 -3.53 6.06
CA MET A 24 0.39 -3.53 6.11
C MET A 24 0.96 -2.34 6.90
N VAL A 25 0.35 -1.15 6.77
CA VAL A 25 0.71 0.01 7.60
C VAL A 25 0.46 -0.29 9.08
N ASP A 26 -0.68 -0.87 9.42
CA ASP A 26 -1.01 -1.25 10.81
C ASP A 26 -0.03 -2.31 11.35
N GLU A 27 0.39 -3.27 10.52
CA GLU A 27 1.44 -4.24 10.87
C GLU A 27 2.78 -3.55 11.17
N LEU A 28 3.18 -2.54 10.38
CA LEU A 28 4.39 -1.77 10.64
C LEU A 28 4.27 -0.98 11.96
N TRP A 29 3.09 -0.43 12.27
CA TRP A 29 2.85 0.22 13.55
C TRP A 29 3.05 -0.75 14.72
N LEU A 30 2.40 -1.92 14.67
CA LEU A 30 2.55 -2.97 15.68
C LEU A 30 4.01 -3.44 15.82
N TYR A 31 4.73 -3.49 14.70
CA TYR A 31 6.17 -3.79 14.70
C TYR A 31 6.99 -2.73 15.45
N THR A 32 6.67 -1.44 15.31
CA THR A 32 7.35 -0.41 16.12
C THR A 32 7.05 -0.52 17.62
N LEU A 33 5.84 -0.94 17.99
CA LEU A 33 5.45 -1.15 19.38
C LEU A 33 6.23 -2.30 20.01
N SER A 34 6.43 -3.40 19.29
CA SER A 34 7.20 -4.53 19.81
C SER A 34 8.66 -4.17 20.06
N ILE A 35 9.29 -3.41 19.15
CA ILE A 35 10.66 -2.90 19.31
C ILE A 35 10.75 -1.95 20.52
N ALA A 36 9.79 -1.02 20.65
CA ALA A 36 9.79 -0.07 21.76
C ALA A 36 9.66 -0.78 23.11
N LYS A 37 8.84 -1.83 23.20
CA LYS A 37 8.74 -2.67 24.39
C LYS A 37 10.06 -3.39 24.69
N GLU A 38 10.71 -3.98 23.69
CA GLU A 38 11.99 -4.70 23.84
C GLU A 38 13.12 -3.78 24.31
N LYS A 39 13.13 -2.53 23.84
CA LYS A 39 14.19 -1.55 24.10
C LYS A 39 13.83 -0.51 25.15
N HIS A 40 12.68 -0.66 25.82
CA HIS A 40 12.15 0.30 26.79
C HIS A 40 12.15 1.75 26.25
N LEU A 41 11.82 1.93 24.97
CA LEU A 41 11.81 3.24 24.34
C LEU A 41 10.63 4.07 24.86
N ARG A 42 10.89 5.36 25.08
CA ARG A 42 9.84 6.34 25.36
C ARG A 42 8.91 6.48 24.16
N GLU A 43 7.62 6.51 24.45
CA GLU A 43 6.55 6.57 23.45
C GLU A 43 6.68 7.80 22.52
N GLU A 44 7.09 8.94 23.06
CA GLU A 44 7.32 10.18 22.30
C GLU A 44 8.32 9.99 21.14
N TYR A 45 9.42 9.27 21.39
CA TYR A 45 10.43 9.00 20.38
C TYR A 45 9.91 8.04 19.30
N ARG A 46 9.22 6.97 19.72
CA ARG A 46 8.62 6.01 18.80
C ARG A 46 7.57 6.67 17.91
N SER A 47 6.66 7.44 18.52
CA SER A 47 5.60 8.16 17.82
C SER A 47 6.16 9.15 16.80
N LYS A 48 7.23 9.89 17.12
CA LYS A 48 7.88 10.81 16.17
C LYS A 48 8.32 10.09 14.88
N TYR A 49 9.08 9.00 15.00
CA TYR A 49 9.57 8.28 13.83
C TYR A 49 8.45 7.55 13.07
N TRP A 50 7.44 7.07 13.80
CA TRP A 50 6.25 6.52 13.16
C TRP A 50 5.52 7.57 12.31
N TRP A 51 5.33 8.78 12.82
CA TRP A 51 4.67 9.85 12.08
C TRP A 51 5.38 10.15 10.76
N GLU A 52 6.70 10.32 10.77
CA GLU A 52 7.49 10.54 9.57
C GLU A 52 7.32 9.40 8.54
N CYS A 53 7.40 8.15 8.99
CA CYS A 53 7.20 6.96 8.14
C CYS A 53 5.78 6.89 7.56
N SER A 54 4.75 7.06 8.40
CA SER A 54 3.35 6.97 8.01
C SER A 54 2.98 8.05 6.98
N HIS A 55 3.50 9.28 7.11
CA HIS A 55 3.32 10.33 6.12
C HIS A 55 3.87 9.94 4.74
N ILE A 56 5.06 9.33 4.70
CA ILE A 56 5.66 8.87 3.43
C ILE A 56 4.87 7.70 2.84
N LEU A 57 4.42 6.75 3.67
CA LEU A 57 3.56 5.63 3.25
C LEU A 57 2.24 6.13 2.65
N MET A 58 1.61 7.14 3.28
CA MET A 58 0.38 7.75 2.76
C MET A 58 0.61 8.51 1.45
N SER A 59 1.73 9.22 1.33
CA SER A 59 2.12 9.87 0.07
C SER A 59 2.31 8.84 -1.05
N ASN A 60 2.97 7.72 -0.77
CA ASN A 60 3.14 6.63 -1.72
C ASN A 60 1.80 6.00 -2.13
N LEU A 61 0.89 5.78 -1.18
CA LEU A 61 -0.45 5.27 -1.46
C LEU A 61 -1.23 6.21 -2.39
N LYS A 62 -1.19 7.52 -2.14
CA LYS A 62 -1.83 8.53 -3.00
C LYS A 62 -1.30 8.47 -4.44
N LYS A 63 0.02 8.35 -4.61
CA LYS A 63 0.65 8.22 -5.93
C LYS A 63 0.25 6.91 -6.63
N MET A 64 0.27 5.79 -5.92
CA MET A 64 -0.17 4.49 -6.46
C MET A 64 -1.64 4.54 -6.88
N HIS A 65 -2.51 5.13 -6.05
CA HIS A 65 -3.92 5.32 -6.33
C HIS A 65 -4.15 6.15 -7.61
N ALA A 66 -3.50 7.31 -7.73
CA ALA A 66 -3.63 8.18 -8.90
C ALA A 66 -3.17 7.46 -10.18
N ASN A 67 -1.98 6.84 -10.16
CA ASN A 67 -1.46 6.11 -11.32
C ASN A 67 -2.38 4.94 -11.73
N ASP A 68 -2.98 4.25 -10.76
CA ASP A 68 -3.89 3.14 -11.02
C ASP A 68 -5.20 3.61 -11.66
N LEU A 69 -5.76 4.74 -11.20
CA LEU A 69 -6.90 5.39 -11.84
C LEU A 69 -6.59 5.83 -13.27
N ASP A 70 -5.43 6.44 -13.50
CA ASP A 70 -5.01 6.86 -14.84
C ASP A 70 -4.84 5.67 -15.79
N HIS A 71 -4.26 4.57 -15.32
CA HIS A 71 -4.16 3.34 -16.10
C HIS A 71 -5.53 2.77 -16.44
N PHE A 72 -6.49 2.83 -15.52
CA PHE A 72 -7.84 2.34 -15.76
C PHE A 72 -8.61 3.24 -16.75
N ALA A 73 -8.48 4.56 -16.60
CA ALA A 73 -9.04 5.51 -17.55
C ALA A 73 -8.48 5.29 -18.96
N ASN A 74 -7.18 5.01 -19.09
CA ASN A 74 -6.57 4.68 -20.38
C ASN A 74 -7.01 3.31 -20.91
N PHE A 75 -7.24 2.33 -20.04
CA PHE A 75 -7.80 1.04 -20.44
C PHE A 75 -9.22 1.19 -21.02
N LEU A 76 -10.07 2.02 -20.40
CA LEU A 76 -11.45 2.26 -20.85
C LEU A 76 -11.55 3.02 -22.19
N LYS A 77 -10.50 3.73 -22.61
CA LYS A 77 -10.48 4.43 -23.91
C LYS A 77 -10.37 3.49 -25.11
N LYS A 78 -10.11 2.19 -24.89
CA LYS A 78 -10.06 1.22 -25.99
C LYS A 78 -11.46 1.03 -26.59
N GLU A 79 -11.57 1.20 -27.90
CA GLU A 79 -12.85 1.11 -28.64
C GLU A 79 -13.57 -0.23 -28.44
N SER A 80 -12.80 -1.32 -28.26
CA SER A 80 -13.32 -2.62 -27.88
C SER A 80 -12.40 -3.28 -26.88
N CYS A 81 -12.97 -3.85 -25.81
CA CYS A 81 -12.25 -4.68 -24.86
C CYS A 81 -12.98 -6.01 -24.70
N SER A 82 -12.26 -7.10 -24.94
CA SER A 82 -12.75 -8.44 -24.64
C SER A 82 -12.80 -8.67 -23.12
N ILE A 83 -13.61 -9.66 -22.72
CA ILE A 83 -13.68 -10.11 -21.32
C ILE A 83 -12.31 -10.61 -20.84
N ASP A 84 -11.54 -11.28 -21.70
CA ASP A 84 -10.26 -11.87 -21.32
C ASP A 84 -9.16 -10.81 -21.17
N GLU A 85 -9.19 -9.74 -21.97
CA GLU A 85 -8.33 -8.57 -21.77
C GLU A 85 -8.62 -7.89 -20.43
N PHE A 86 -9.89 -7.77 -20.04
CA PHE A 86 -10.26 -7.21 -18.74
C PHE A 86 -9.79 -8.12 -17.59
N LYS A 87 -10.00 -9.44 -17.69
CA LYS A 87 -9.48 -10.39 -16.69
C LYS A 87 -7.97 -10.27 -16.53
N LYS A 88 -7.23 -10.21 -17.65
CA LYS A 88 -5.78 -10.03 -17.64
C LYS A 88 -5.38 -8.70 -16.99
N TYR A 89 -6.04 -7.61 -17.35
CA TYR A 89 -5.82 -6.30 -16.73
C TYR A 89 -6.00 -6.32 -15.20
N MET A 90 -7.06 -7.00 -14.73
CA MET A 90 -7.35 -7.15 -13.30
C MET A 90 -6.32 -8.03 -12.58
N ALA A 91 -5.87 -9.12 -13.22
CA ALA A 91 -4.78 -9.95 -12.67
C ALA A 91 -3.47 -9.17 -12.56
N ASP A 92 -3.09 -8.42 -13.60
CA ASP A 92 -1.90 -7.58 -13.59
C ASP A 92 -1.99 -6.50 -12.50
N LYS A 93 -3.17 -5.90 -12.32
CA LYS A 93 -3.44 -4.96 -11.22
C LYS A 93 -3.21 -5.59 -9.86
N ILE A 94 -3.71 -6.80 -9.62
CA ILE A 94 -3.48 -7.53 -8.35
C ILE A 94 -1.99 -7.67 -8.09
N ILE A 95 -1.23 -8.17 -9.07
CA ILE A 95 0.22 -8.38 -8.95
C ILE A 95 0.95 -7.06 -8.64
N ARG A 96 0.64 -5.98 -9.37
CA ARG A 96 1.25 -4.66 -9.14
C ARG A 96 1.01 -4.16 -7.72
N TRP A 97 -0.21 -4.26 -7.21
CA TRP A 97 -0.55 -3.82 -5.85
C TRP A 97 0.05 -4.70 -4.75
N GLN A 98 0.09 -6.01 -4.98
CA GLN A 98 0.75 -6.96 -4.06
C GLN A 98 2.25 -6.68 -3.97
N ASN A 99 2.92 -6.49 -5.11
CA ASN A 99 4.35 -6.15 -5.15
C ASN A 99 4.60 -4.81 -4.47
N PHE A 100 3.84 -3.76 -4.80
CA PHE A 100 3.93 -2.47 -4.14
C PHE A 100 3.82 -2.58 -2.61
N THR A 101 2.80 -3.30 -2.12
CA THR A 101 2.57 -3.46 -0.68
C THR A 101 3.72 -4.24 0.00
N SER A 102 4.14 -5.35 -0.61
CA SER A 102 5.22 -6.21 -0.12
C SER A 102 6.57 -5.48 -0.09
N GLU A 103 6.90 -4.73 -1.15
CA GLU A 103 8.12 -3.92 -1.23
C GLU A 103 8.15 -2.83 -0.17
N LYS A 104 7.03 -2.11 0.05
CA LYS A 104 6.96 -1.10 1.12
C LYS A 104 7.16 -1.72 2.49
N LYS A 105 6.56 -2.87 2.77
CA LYS A 105 6.79 -3.60 4.03
C LYS A 105 8.26 -3.97 4.19
N LYS A 106 8.85 -4.64 3.19
CA LYS A 106 10.25 -5.09 3.20
C LYS A 106 11.24 -3.92 3.37
N MET A 107 10.96 -2.78 2.74
CA MET A 107 11.79 -1.58 2.82
C MET A 107 11.68 -0.91 4.20
N TRP A 108 10.46 -0.73 4.72
CA TRP A 108 10.25 0.05 5.94
C TRP A 108 10.55 -0.68 7.24
N MET A 109 10.36 -2.00 7.31
CA MET A 109 10.70 -2.78 8.50
C MET A 109 12.14 -2.54 8.99
N PRO A 110 13.20 -2.70 8.16
CA PRO A 110 14.57 -2.45 8.60
C PRO A 110 14.85 -0.96 8.88
N ILE A 111 14.26 -0.03 8.13
CA ILE A 111 14.43 1.42 8.36
C ILE A 111 13.90 1.79 9.75
N LEU A 112 12.67 1.41 10.06
CA LEU A 112 12.04 1.67 11.36
C LEU A 112 12.83 1.03 12.49
N ARG A 113 13.27 -0.24 12.32
CA ARG A 113 14.11 -0.91 13.31
C ARG A 113 15.39 -0.16 13.58
N ASN A 114 16.12 0.23 12.54
CA ASN A 114 17.40 0.91 12.68
C ASN A 114 17.24 2.30 13.30
N GLN A 115 16.20 3.04 12.92
CA GLN A 115 15.91 4.34 13.52
C GLN A 115 15.58 4.23 15.01
N LEU A 116 14.77 3.24 15.41
CA LEU A 116 14.38 3.05 16.81
C LEU A 116 15.53 2.54 17.68
N ILE A 117 16.41 1.67 17.17
CA ILE A 117 17.54 1.13 17.94
C ILE A 117 18.69 2.14 18.06
N ARG A 118 18.96 2.95 17.03
CA ARG A 118 20.12 3.86 17.01
C ARG A 118 20.04 4.99 18.06
N TYR A 119 18.85 5.27 18.56
CA TYR A 119 18.60 6.31 19.57
C TYR A 119 18.10 5.73 20.90
N CYS A 120 18.30 4.42 21.14
CA CYS A 120 18.16 3.84 22.46
C CYS A 120 19.30 4.40 23.33
N PRO A 121 19.01 5.21 24.37
CA PRO A 121 20.03 5.71 25.29
C PRO A 121 20.72 4.58 26.06
#